data_AF-A0A550G1E4-F1
#
_entry.id   AF-A0A550G1E4-F1
#
_cell.length_a   1.000
_cell.length_b   1.000
_cell.length_c   1.000
_cell.angle_alpha   90.00
_cell.angle_beta   90.00
_cell.angle_gamma   90.00
#
_symmetry.space_group_name_H-M   'P 1'
#
loop_
_entity.id
_entity.type
_entity.pdbx_description
1 polymer ?
#
loop_
_entity_poly.entity_id
_entity_poly.type
_entity_poly.pdbx_seq_one_letter_code
_entity_poly.pdbx_strand_id
1 'polypeptide(L)'
;MIYALIGFLIMFGVLVGIGINQPRGTSMKTWCYGYLAIALIFDGLVVVGLIYQYEVLVQLLLGFSAGAATGLAIHVAHHITEENEHDHDGENKEKKQSMFGF
;
A
#
# COMPACT_ATOMS: atom_id res chain seq x y z
N MET A 1 -5.37 -18.95 12.14
CA MET A 1 -6.00 -17.62 11.94
C MET A 1 -5.29 -16.49 12.67
N ILE A 2 -4.72 -16.71 13.87
CA ILE A 2 -4.01 -15.64 14.60
C ILE A 2 -2.86 -15.02 13.79
N TYR A 3 -2.14 -15.81 13.00
CA TYR A 3 -1.07 -15.32 12.13
C TYR A 3 -1.57 -14.40 11.01
N ALA A 4 -2.80 -14.61 10.52
CA ALA A 4 -3.40 -13.68 9.56
C ALA A 4 -3.73 -12.33 10.21
N LEU A 5 -4.21 -12.32 11.46
CA LEU A 5 -4.43 -11.07 12.19
C LEU A 5 -3.10 -10.34 12.45
N ILE A 6 -2.06 -11.07 12.85
CA ILE A 6 -0.72 -10.49 13.07
C ILE A 6 -0.19 -9.90 11.76
N GLY A 7 -0.27 -10.65 10.66
CA GLY A 7 0.12 -10.15 9.34
C GLY A 7 -0.65 -8.89 8.95
N PHE A 8 -1.96 -8.89 9.14
CA PHE A 8 -2.82 -7.73 8.90
C PHE A 8 -2.33 -6.50 9.67
N LEU A 9 -2.17 -6.60 10.98
CA LEU A 9 -1.77 -5.47 11.82
C LEU A 9 -0.39 -4.93 11.46
N ILE A 10 0.55 -5.81 11.12
CA ILE A 10 1.89 -5.40 10.69
C ILE A 10 1.81 -4.62 9.37
N MET A 11 1.18 -5.18 8.32
CA MET A 11 1.13 -4.51 7.02
C MET A 11 0.31 -3.22 7.09
N PHE A 12 -0.83 -3.27 7.77
CA PHE A 12 -1.66 -2.10 7.97
C PHE A 12 -0.91 -1.00 8.72
N GLY A 13 -0.25 -1.34 9.83
CA GLY A 13 0.57 -0.41 10.60
C GLY A 13 1.73 0.18 9.81
N VAL A 14 2.39 -0.62 8.98
CA VAL A 14 3.48 -0.16 8.09
C VAL A 14 2.96 0.84 7.06
N LEU A 15 1.83 0.57 6.41
CA LEU A 15 1.26 1.49 5.41
C LEU A 15 0.76 2.79 6.03
N VAL A 16 0.12 2.71 7.19
CA VAL A 16 -0.33 3.89 7.94
C VAL A 16 0.89 4.71 8.44
N GLY A 17 1.94 4.05 8.94
CA GLY A 17 3.10 4.72 9.52
C GLY A 17 4.09 5.29 8.50
N ILE A 18 4.34 4.57 7.39
CA ILE A 18 5.28 5.02 6.35
C ILE A 18 4.58 5.95 5.35
N GLY A 19 3.29 5.77 5.08
CA GLY A 19 2.57 6.52 4.05
C GLY A 19 2.82 5.98 2.63
N ILE A 20 1.81 6.08 1.78
CA ILE A 20 1.73 5.34 0.51
C ILE A 20 2.36 6.08 -0.68
N ASN A 21 2.62 7.39 -0.60
CA ASN A 21 2.67 8.22 -1.82
C ASN A 21 3.91 9.10 -2.05
N GLN A 22 5.07 8.88 -1.42
CA GLN A 22 6.25 9.66 -1.85
C GLN A 22 7.59 8.97 -1.66
N PRO A 23 8.46 8.94 -2.70
CA PRO A 23 9.82 8.43 -2.57
C PRO A 23 10.61 9.33 -1.61
N ARG A 24 10.75 8.90 -0.36
CA ARG A 24 11.55 9.60 0.65
C ARG A 24 13.03 9.38 0.37
N GLY A 25 13.64 10.30 -0.38
CA GLY A 25 15.08 10.33 -0.61
C GLY A 25 15.61 9.37 -1.68
N THR A 26 14.74 8.82 -2.54
CA THR A 26 15.12 7.96 -3.67
C THR A 26 14.49 8.43 -4.98
N SER A 27 15.01 7.98 -6.12
CA SER A 27 14.40 8.28 -7.43
C SER A 27 13.10 7.49 -7.61
N MET A 28 12.10 8.09 -8.28
CA MET A 28 10.82 7.46 -8.63
C MET A 28 11.01 6.09 -9.31
N LYS A 29 12.03 5.97 -10.18
CA LYS A 29 12.37 4.71 -10.86
C LYS A 29 12.81 3.64 -9.87
N THR A 30 13.73 3.95 -8.96
CA THR A 30 14.21 3.02 -7.93
C THR A 30 13.09 2.60 -6.99
N TRP A 31 12.21 3.53 -6.64
CA TRP A 31 11.05 3.28 -5.80
C TRP A 31 10.10 2.28 -6.48
N CYS A 32 9.74 2.53 -7.75
CA CYS A 32 8.91 1.64 -8.55
C CYS A 32 9.51 0.23 -8.72
N TYR A 33 10.80 0.13 -9.06
CA TYR A 33 11.49 -1.16 -9.13
C TYR A 33 11.53 -1.88 -7.78
N GLY A 34 11.63 -1.14 -6.67
CA GLY A 34 11.54 -1.69 -5.32
C GLY A 34 10.18 -2.35 -5.05
N TYR A 35 9.08 -1.63 -5.32
CA TYR A 35 7.73 -2.21 -5.18
C TYR A 35 7.50 -3.40 -6.11
N LEU A 36 7.97 -3.32 -7.36
CA LEU A 36 7.88 -4.44 -8.30
C LEU A 36 8.61 -5.68 -7.78
N ALA A 37 9.84 -5.51 -7.27
CA ALA A 37 10.60 -6.62 -6.70
C ALA A 37 9.90 -7.23 -5.48
N ILE A 38 9.36 -6.40 -4.58
CA ILE A 38 8.61 -6.86 -3.40
C ILE A 38 7.35 -7.62 -3.82
N ALA A 39 6.61 -7.12 -4.82
CA ALA A 39 5.42 -7.78 -5.35
C ALA A 39 5.75 -9.17 -5.91
N LEU A 40 6.80 -9.29 -6.73
CA LEU A 40 7.23 -10.58 -7.29
C LEU A 40 7.66 -11.58 -6.21
N ILE A 41 8.35 -11.11 -5.16
CA ILE A 41 8.73 -11.96 -4.03
C ILE A 41 7.49 -12.43 -3.28
N PHE A 42 6.54 -11.52 -3.02
CA PHE A 42 5.29 -11.86 -2.35
C PHE A 42 4.50 -12.91 -3.13
N ASP A 43 4.33 -12.73 -4.44
CA ASP A 43 3.65 -13.69 -5.31
C ASP A 43 4.36 -15.05 -5.31
N GLY A 44 5.69 -15.06 -5.36
CA GLY A 44 6.48 -16.29 -5.25
C GLY A 44 6.27 -17.00 -3.92
N LEU A 45 6.22 -16.26 -2.80
CA LEU A 45 5.95 -16.84 -1.48
C LEU A 45 4.51 -17.38 -1.36
N VAL A 46 3.53 -16.74 -2.01
CA VAL A 46 2.16 -17.25 -2.09
C VAL A 46 2.15 -18.58 -2.82
N VAL A 47 2.78 -18.67 -3.99
CA VAL A 47 2.85 -19.92 -4.77
C VAL A 47 3.53 -21.03 -3.95
N VAL A 48 4.65 -20.75 -3.29
CA VAL A 48 5.35 -21.71 -2.43
C VAL A 48 4.46 -22.14 -1.26
N GLY A 49 3.81 -21.18 -0.58
CA GLY A 49 2.92 -21.47 0.54
C GLY A 49 1.76 -22.38 0.13
N LEU A 50 1.20 -22.17 -1.06
CA LEU A 50 0.13 -22.99 -1.62
C LEU A 50 0.62 -24.36 -2.08
N ILE A 51 1.76 -24.49 -2.76
CA ILE A 51 2.27 -25.79 -3.23
C ILE A 51 2.63 -26.70 -2.05
N TYR A 52 3.34 -26.16 -1.06
CA TYR A 52 3.83 -26.94 0.08
C TYR A 52 2.86 -26.95 1.26
N GLN A 53 1.69 -26.32 1.13
CA GLN A 53 0.65 -26.25 2.16
C GLN A 53 1.19 -25.74 3.51
N TYR A 54 2.07 -24.74 3.48
CA TYR A 54 2.61 -24.12 4.70
C TYR A 54 1.58 -23.19 5.33
N GLU A 55 0.76 -23.73 6.23
CA GLU A 55 -0.38 -23.01 6.84
C GLU A 55 0.00 -21.67 7.46
N VAL A 56 1.11 -21.60 8.20
CA VAL A 56 1.57 -20.36 8.86
C VAL A 56 1.94 -19.30 7.81
N LEU A 57 2.64 -19.70 6.75
CA LEU A 57 3.03 -18.81 5.66
C LEU A 57 1.80 -18.29 4.92
N VAL A 58 0.87 -19.17 4.56
CA VAL A 58 -0.39 -18.79 3.90
C VAL A 58 -1.21 -17.85 4.76
N GLN A 59 -1.31 -18.11 6.07
CA GLN A 59 -2.03 -17.23 6.98
C GLN A 59 -1.36 -15.85 7.08
N LEU A 60 -0.03 -15.76 7.21
CA LEU A 60 0.68 -14.49 7.24
C LEU A 60 0.49 -13.69 5.94
N LEU A 61 0.64 -14.34 4.79
CA LEU A 61 0.48 -13.71 3.48
C LEU A 61 -0.96 -13.20 3.27
N LEU A 62 -1.96 -13.99 3.67
CA LEU A 62 -3.35 -13.56 3.67
C LEU A 62 -3.56 -12.30 4.53
N GLY A 63 -2.98 -12.29 5.73
CA GLY A 63 -2.98 -11.14 6.62
C GLY A 63 -2.36 -9.90 5.98
N PHE A 64 -1.15 -10.04 5.45
CA PHE A 64 -0.46 -8.95 4.75
C PHE A 64 -1.29 -8.40 3.58
N SER A 65 -1.88 -9.27 2.77
CA SER A 65 -2.76 -8.85 1.66
C SER A 65 -3.97 -8.05 2.16
N ALA A 66 -4.65 -8.53 3.21
CA ALA A 66 -5.79 -7.81 3.79
C ALA A 66 -5.39 -6.45 4.38
N GLY A 67 -4.26 -6.38 5.07
CA GLY A 67 -3.71 -5.13 5.64
C GLY A 67 -3.33 -4.14 4.53
N ALA A 68 -2.75 -4.64 3.43
CA ALA A 68 -2.41 -3.83 2.27
C ALA A 68 -3.64 -3.25 1.58
N ALA A 69 -4.64 -4.09 1.29
CA ALA A 69 -5.89 -3.66 0.67
C ALA A 69 -6.62 -2.62 1.52
N THR A 70 -6.66 -2.81 2.85
CA THR A 70 -7.30 -1.86 3.77
C THR A 70 -6.54 -0.54 3.84
N GLY A 71 -5.20 -0.58 3.97
CA GLY A 71 -4.37 0.62 3.98
C GLY A 71 -4.51 1.45 2.70
N LEU A 72 -4.52 0.78 1.54
CA LEU A 72 -4.76 1.43 0.24
C LEU A 72 -6.16 2.03 0.15
N ALA A 73 -7.20 1.31 0.57
CA ALA A 73 -8.58 1.82 0.55
C ALA A 73 -8.75 3.07 1.41
N ILE A 74 -8.16 3.09 2.62
CA ILE A 74 -8.17 4.27 3.49
C ILE A 74 -7.40 5.43 2.86
N HIS A 75 -6.24 5.16 2.27
CA HIS A 75 -5.45 6.20 1.60
C HIS A 75 -6.22 6.83 0.42
N VAL A 76 -6.89 6.03 -0.39
CA VAL A 76 -7.74 6.51 -1.49
C VAL A 76 -8.92 7.32 -0.94
N ALA A 77 -9.59 6.84 0.12
CA ALA A 77 -10.71 7.56 0.73
C ALA A 77 -10.29 8.92 1.32
N HIS A 78 -9.10 8.99 1.93
CA HIS A 78 -8.52 10.24 2.42
C HIS A 78 -8.24 11.21 1.28
N HIS A 79 -7.62 10.73 0.20
CA HIS A 79 -7.33 11.54 -0.98
C HIS A 79 -8.60 12.11 -1.65
N ILE A 80 -9.67 11.30 -1.76
CA ILE A 80 -10.96 11.77 -2.30
C ILE A 80 -11.57 12.86 -1.41
N THR A 81 -11.46 12.72 -0.09
CA THR A 81 -11.99 13.71 0.84
C THR A 81 -11.22 15.02 0.73
N GLU A 82 -9.88 14.97 0.70
CA GLU A 82 -9.03 16.14 0.50
C GLU A 82 -9.33 16.85 -0.84
N GLU A 83 -9.54 16.09 -1.93
CA GLU A 83 -9.89 16.65 -3.23
C GLU A 83 -11.24 17.38 -3.21
N ASN A 84 -12.27 16.78 -2.57
CA ASN A 84 -13.59 17.40 -2.45
C ASN A 84 -13.62 18.65 -1.54
N GLU A 85 -12.77 18.70 -0.50
CA GLU A 85 -12.65 19.88 0.37
C GLU A 85 -11.95 21.05 -0.33
N HIS A 86 -10.99 20.77 -1.22
CA HIS A 86 -10.28 21.79 -2.00
C HIS A 86 -11.15 22.44 -3.10
N ASP A 87 -12.17 21.75 -3.60
CA ASP A 87 -13.10 22.30 -4.59
C ASP A 87 -14.18 23.23 -4.00
N HIS A 88 -14.36 23.23 -2.67
CA HIS A 88 -15.40 24.03 -2.01
C HIS A 88 -14.91 25.38 -1.45
N ASP A 89 -13.61 25.66 -1.44
CA ASP A 89 -13.04 26.83 -0.72
C ASP A 89 -12.14 27.74 -1.56
N GLY A 90 -12.17 27.67 -2.90
CA GLY A 90 -11.24 28.48 -3.69
C GLY A 90 -11.52 28.59 -5.19
N GLU A 91 -12.53 29.39 -5.56
CA GLU A 91 -12.29 30.28 -6.70
C GLU A 91 -11.06 31.13 -6.35
N ASN A 92 -9.96 30.90 -7.09
CA ASN A 92 -8.76 31.73 -7.17
C ASN A 92 -7.63 31.45 -6.14
N LYS A 93 -6.76 30.48 -6.43
CA LYS A 93 -5.32 30.72 -6.74
C LYS A 93 -4.48 29.43 -6.87
N GLU A 94 -3.80 29.37 -8.01
CA GLU A 94 -2.47 28.77 -8.24
C GLU A 94 -2.28 27.24 -8.13
N LYS A 95 -2.15 26.63 -9.32
CA LYS A 95 -1.24 25.52 -9.68
C LYS A 95 -0.50 24.87 -8.49
N LYS A 96 -0.96 23.70 -8.06
CA LYS A 96 -0.07 22.72 -7.44
C LYS A 96 -0.20 21.38 -8.15
N GLN A 97 0.93 21.02 -8.76
CA GLN A 97 1.24 19.85 -9.56
C GLN A 97 0.31 18.65 -9.36
N SER A 98 -0.32 18.24 -10.46
CA SER A 98 -0.66 16.85 -10.72
C SER A 98 0.55 15.98 -10.39
N MET A 99 0.41 15.15 -9.36
CA MET A 99 1.38 14.11 -8.97
C MET A 99 0.80 12.71 -9.23
N PHE A 100 -0.11 12.61 -10.21
CA PHE A 100 -0.33 11.36 -10.95
C PHE A 100 0.43 11.47 -12.26
N GLY A 101 1.73 11.21 -12.20
CA GLY A 101 2.58 11.06 -13.36
C GLY A 101 3.34 9.74 -13.22
N PHE A 102 3.04 8.80 -14.11
CA PHE A 102 3.90 7.65 -14.41
C PHE A 102 5.37 8.08 -14.59
#